data_AF-A0A7W4WAP5-F1
#
_entry.id   AF-A0A7W4WAP5-F1
#
_cell.length_a   1.000
_cell.length_b   1.000
_cell.length_c   1.000
_cell.angle_alpha   90.00
_cell.angle_beta   90.00
_cell.angle_gamma   90.00
#
_symmetry.space_group_name_H-M   'P 1'
#
loop_
_entity.id
_entity.type
_entity.pdbx_description
1 polymer ?
#
loop_
_entity_poly.entity_id
_entity_poly.type
_entity_poly.pdbx_seq_one_letter_code
_entity_poly.pdbx_strand_id
1 'polypeptide(L)'
;MNRTLKRGVAASCLLALTINLTACGYFLYPERKGQTGGRVDPVVVILDGAALLFGILPGIVAFAVDFTNGTIYLPAGGSSAIDRHLSAIDTDKAQTVIDQDGQVWLQLPLEELSAGGEDLQQLGAALSSYTGRQVAVRDIVWLEDLAALRAVTAEAGATAAR
;
A
#
# COMPACT_ATOMS: atom_id res chain seq x y z
N MET A 1 -34.45 -16.07 35.48
CA MET A 1 -33.89 -15.34 34.31
C MET A 1 -33.77 -16.29 33.13
N ASN A 2 -34.63 -16.10 32.13
CA ASN A 2 -35.05 -17.11 31.17
C ASN A 2 -33.88 -17.50 30.25
N ARG A 3 -33.64 -18.80 30.03
CA ARG A 3 -32.51 -19.32 29.23
C ARG A 3 -32.46 -18.71 27.82
N THR A 4 -33.61 -18.36 27.25
CA THR A 4 -33.75 -17.66 25.97
C THR A 4 -33.26 -16.21 26.02
N LEU A 5 -33.50 -15.49 27.12
CA LEU A 5 -33.01 -14.13 27.32
C LEU A 5 -31.48 -14.09 27.52
N LYS A 6 -30.91 -15.05 28.27
CA LYS A 6 -29.45 -15.21 28.40
C LYS A 6 -28.78 -15.55 27.07
N ARG A 7 -29.40 -16.42 26.27
CA ARG A 7 -28.93 -16.78 24.92
C ARG A 7 -29.04 -15.61 23.95
N GLY A 8 -30.12 -14.82 24.02
CA GLY A 8 -30.29 -13.62 23.20
C GLY A 8 -29.27 -12.52 23.54
N VAL A 9 -29.01 -12.29 24.83
CA VAL A 9 -27.98 -11.33 25.26
C VAL A 9 -26.58 -11.84 24.91
N ALA A 10 -26.28 -13.12 25.11
CA ALA A 10 -24.99 -13.70 24.71
C ALA A 10 -24.78 -13.66 23.19
N ALA A 11 -25.82 -13.94 22.39
CA ALA A 11 -25.75 -13.86 20.94
C ALA A 11 -25.61 -12.41 20.46
N SER A 12 -26.32 -11.45 21.07
CA SER A 12 -26.19 -10.02 20.75
C SER A 12 -24.82 -9.47 21.15
N CYS A 13 -24.31 -9.87 22.31
CA CYS A 13 -22.97 -9.48 22.76
C CYS A 13 -21.87 -10.09 21.88
N LEU A 14 -22.01 -11.37 21.51
CA LEU A 14 -21.11 -12.03 20.56
C LEU A 14 -21.17 -11.37 19.18
N LEU A 15 -22.37 -11.03 18.70
CA LEU A 15 -22.58 -10.31 17.44
C LEU A 15 -21.93 -8.92 17.47
N ALA A 16 -22.15 -8.15 18.54
CA ALA A 16 -21.53 -6.84 18.75
C ALA A 16 -20.00 -6.95 18.84
N LEU A 17 -19.47 -7.97 19.52
CA LEU A 17 -18.04 -8.24 19.56
C LEU A 17 -17.51 -8.55 18.16
N THR A 18 -18.18 -9.42 17.40
CA THR A 18 -17.77 -9.74 16.04
C THR A 18 -17.82 -8.53 15.10
N ILE A 19 -18.81 -7.65 15.23
CA ILE A 19 -18.90 -6.40 14.46
C ILE A 19 -17.76 -5.42 14.81
N ASN A 20 -17.31 -5.40 16.06
CA ASN A 20 -16.15 -4.60 16.45
C ASN A 20 -14.83 -5.24 16.00
N LEU A 21 -14.79 -6.57 15.81
CA LEU A 21 -13.63 -7.30 15.30
C LEU A 21 -13.55 -7.33 13.76
N THR A 22 -14.62 -7.05 13.03
CA THR A 22 -14.63 -7.00 11.54
C THR A 22 -14.00 -5.72 10.96
N ALA A 23 -13.43 -4.86 11.80
CA ALA A 23 -12.80 -3.60 11.41
C ALA A 23 -11.28 -3.65 11.67
N CYS A 24 -10.68 -4.82 11.52
CA CYS A 24 -9.28 -5.02 11.86
C CYS A 24 -8.35 -4.13 11.03
N GLY A 25 -8.56 -4.02 9.71
CA GLY A 25 -7.82 -3.07 8.88
C GLY A 25 -8.03 -1.63 9.32
N TYR A 26 -9.28 -1.25 9.63
CA TYR A 26 -9.62 0.08 10.14
C TYR A 26 -9.01 0.44 11.49
N PHE A 27 -8.88 -0.54 12.40
CA PHE A 27 -8.31 -0.32 13.73
C PHE A 27 -6.78 -0.34 13.71
N LEU A 28 -6.20 -1.26 12.93
CA LEU A 28 -4.74 -1.41 12.82
C LEU A 28 -4.12 -0.31 11.95
N TYR A 29 -4.85 0.15 10.93
CA TYR A 29 -4.38 1.12 9.94
C TYR A 29 -5.42 2.23 9.68
N PRO A 30 -5.78 3.03 10.71
CA PRO A 30 -6.79 4.08 10.58
C PRO A 30 -6.40 5.17 9.58
N GLU A 31 -5.12 5.32 9.28
CA GLU A 31 -4.57 6.25 8.29
C GLU A 31 -4.93 5.89 6.84
N ARG A 32 -5.39 4.65 6.59
CA ARG A 32 -5.72 4.14 5.24
C ARG A 32 -7.19 4.30 4.87
N LYS A 33 -7.97 5.03 5.66
CA LYS A 33 -9.39 5.25 5.38
C LYS A 33 -9.58 6.14 4.15
N GLY A 34 -10.57 5.80 3.34
CA GLY A 34 -10.94 6.58 2.15
C GLY A 34 -10.09 6.28 0.93
N GLN A 35 -9.23 5.25 0.97
CA GLN A 35 -8.57 4.74 -0.23
C GLN A 35 -9.64 4.16 -1.17
N THR A 36 -9.64 4.59 -2.42
CA THR A 36 -10.67 4.23 -3.42
C THR A 36 -10.25 3.10 -4.34
N GLY A 37 -9.16 2.42 -4.01
CA GLY A 37 -8.57 1.31 -4.76
C GLY A 37 -7.07 1.25 -4.52
N GLY A 38 -6.43 0.18 -5.00
CA GLY A 38 -4.99 0.04 -4.93
C GLY A 38 -4.51 -1.37 -4.66
N ARG A 39 -3.22 -1.51 -4.33
CA ARG A 39 -2.63 -2.80 -3.96
C ARG A 39 -3.25 -3.27 -2.64
N VAL A 40 -3.73 -4.50 -2.61
CA VAL A 40 -4.40 -5.07 -1.43
C VAL A 40 -3.35 -5.47 -0.39
N ASP A 41 -3.59 -5.17 0.89
CA ASP A 41 -2.68 -5.53 1.97
C ASP A 41 -2.85 -7.00 2.37
N PRO A 42 -1.84 -7.86 2.11
CA PRO A 42 -1.92 -9.27 2.45
C PRO A 42 -2.14 -9.50 3.96
N VAL A 43 -1.69 -8.60 4.83
CA VAL A 43 -1.93 -8.71 6.29
C VAL A 43 -3.42 -8.60 6.59
N VAL A 44 -4.10 -7.60 6.02
CA VAL A 44 -5.54 -7.38 6.24
C VAL A 44 -6.35 -8.52 5.63
N VAL A 45 -5.99 -8.98 4.43
CA VAL A 45 -6.64 -10.14 3.78
C VAL A 45 -6.51 -11.41 4.61
N ILE A 46 -5.34 -11.68 5.19
CA ILE A 46 -5.14 -12.86 6.05
C ILE A 46 -6.02 -12.75 7.30
N LEU A 47 -6.15 -11.55 7.87
CA LEU A 47 -6.93 -11.32 9.08
C LEU A 47 -8.44 -11.46 8.82
N ASP A 48 -8.95 -10.91 7.73
CA ASP A 48 -10.33 -11.12 7.28
C ASP A 48 -10.60 -12.58 6.89
N GLY A 49 -9.62 -13.21 6.23
CA GLY A 49 -9.63 -14.63 5.91
C GLY A 49 -9.65 -15.52 7.17
N ALA A 50 -8.96 -15.13 8.24
CA ALA A 50 -9.01 -15.83 9.51
C ALA A 50 -10.42 -15.73 10.13
N ALA A 51 -11.10 -14.60 9.98
CA ALA A 51 -12.49 -14.45 10.44
C ALA A 51 -13.45 -15.40 9.73
N LEU A 52 -13.19 -15.77 8.46
CA LEU A 52 -13.97 -16.80 7.75
C LEU A 52 -13.86 -18.19 8.41
N LEU A 53 -12.73 -18.51 9.05
CA LEU A 53 -12.54 -19.80 9.74
C LEU A 53 -13.40 -19.93 11.00
N PHE A 54 -13.73 -18.81 11.65
CA PHE A 54 -14.62 -18.76 12.81
C PHE A 54 -16.11 -18.64 12.42
N GLY A 55 -16.39 -18.47 11.13
CA GLY A 55 -17.73 -18.45 10.56
C GLY A 55 -17.76 -17.69 9.23
N ILE A 56 -18.57 -18.18 8.28
CA ILE A 56 -18.67 -17.53 6.95
C ILE A 56 -19.21 -16.10 7.08
N LEU A 57 -20.28 -15.92 7.87
CA LEU A 57 -20.91 -14.62 8.04
C LEU A 57 -19.96 -13.54 8.62
N PRO A 58 -19.24 -13.78 9.75
CA PRO A 58 -18.31 -12.78 10.28
C PRO A 58 -17.16 -12.49 9.32
N GLY A 59 -16.60 -13.47 8.62
CA GLY A 59 -15.51 -13.21 7.67
C GLY A 59 -15.93 -12.40 6.44
N ILE A 60 -17.11 -12.65 5.86
CA ILE A 60 -17.62 -11.84 4.74
C ILE A 60 -17.88 -10.39 5.20
N VAL A 61 -18.39 -10.20 6.42
CA VAL A 61 -18.60 -8.85 6.97
C VAL A 61 -17.27 -8.13 7.18
N ALA A 62 -16.21 -8.81 7.64
CA ALA A 62 -14.87 -8.23 7.77
C ALA A 62 -14.35 -7.70 6.43
N PHE A 63 -14.37 -8.55 5.40
CA PHE A 63 -14.03 -8.13 4.04
C PHE A 63 -14.87 -6.95 3.58
N ALA A 64 -16.20 -7.02 3.74
CA ALA A 64 -17.08 -5.95 3.30
C ALA A 64 -16.72 -4.61 3.96
N VAL A 65 -16.49 -4.58 5.28
CA VAL A 65 -16.14 -3.37 6.02
C VAL A 65 -14.78 -2.82 5.59
N ASP A 66 -13.75 -3.66 5.50
CA ASP A 66 -12.41 -3.21 5.12
C ASP A 66 -12.31 -2.81 3.63
N PHE A 67 -13.12 -3.40 2.75
CA PHE A 67 -13.31 -2.93 1.37
C PHE A 67 -14.06 -1.59 1.31
N THR A 68 -15.18 -1.43 2.02
CA THR A 68 -15.97 -0.18 1.96
C THR A 68 -15.25 1.00 2.59
N ASN A 69 -14.43 0.75 3.61
CA ASN A 69 -13.65 1.79 4.27
C ASN A 69 -12.33 2.09 3.55
N GLY A 70 -11.92 1.22 2.61
CA GLY A 70 -10.65 1.31 1.90
C GLY A 70 -9.43 0.85 2.68
N THR A 71 -9.63 0.32 3.90
CA THR A 71 -8.56 -0.07 4.83
C THR A 71 -7.86 -1.36 4.42
N ILE A 72 -8.45 -2.12 3.50
CA ILE A 72 -7.83 -3.27 2.85
C ILE A 72 -6.73 -2.89 1.84
N TYR A 73 -6.71 -1.64 1.36
CA TYR A 73 -5.73 -1.18 0.37
C TYR A 73 -4.52 -0.53 1.06
N LEU A 74 -3.34 -0.73 0.48
CA LEU A 74 -2.15 0.03 0.84
C LEU A 74 -2.21 1.45 0.27
N PRO A 75 -1.64 2.45 0.98
CA PRO A 75 -1.38 3.75 0.39
C PRO A 75 -0.42 3.65 -0.81
N ALA A 76 -0.50 4.58 -1.75
CA ALA A 76 0.39 4.64 -2.92
C ALA A 76 1.86 4.63 -2.46
N GLY A 77 2.67 3.74 -3.04
CA GLY A 77 4.07 3.54 -2.63
C GLY A 77 4.27 2.88 -1.24
N GLY A 78 3.20 2.53 -0.53
CA GLY A 78 3.28 1.82 0.75
C GLY A 78 3.74 0.37 0.58
N SER A 79 4.38 -0.17 1.61
CA SER A 79 4.75 -1.60 1.71
C SER A 79 4.04 -2.25 2.88
N SER A 80 3.57 -3.48 2.68
CA SER A 80 2.92 -4.24 3.76
C SER A 80 3.95 -4.61 4.82
N ALA A 81 3.50 -4.95 6.03
CA ALA A 81 4.40 -5.47 7.06
C ALA A 81 5.10 -6.76 6.59
N ILE A 82 4.42 -7.57 5.78
CA ILE A 82 4.99 -8.77 5.15
C ILE A 82 6.04 -8.38 4.11
N ASP A 83 5.72 -7.45 3.21
CA ASP A 83 6.66 -6.95 2.19
C ASP A 83 7.94 -6.41 2.84
N ARG A 84 7.82 -5.66 3.94
CA ARG A 84 8.97 -5.11 4.67
C ARG A 84 9.85 -6.22 5.25
N HIS A 85 9.26 -7.29 5.75
CA HIS A 85 10.01 -8.43 6.25
C HIS A 85 10.74 -9.19 5.13
N LEU A 86 10.14 -9.26 3.94
CA LEU A 86 10.76 -9.88 2.76
C LEU A 86 11.87 -9.00 2.17
N SER A 87 11.64 -7.69 2.01
CA SER A 87 12.65 -6.76 1.48
C SER A 87 13.84 -6.58 2.42
N ALA A 88 13.67 -6.69 3.74
CA ALA A 88 14.80 -6.67 4.68
C ALA A 88 15.77 -7.85 4.52
N ILE A 89 15.35 -8.89 3.78
CA ILE A 89 16.18 -10.05 3.45
C ILE A 89 16.93 -9.83 2.12
N ASP A 90 16.48 -8.88 1.27
CA ASP A 90 17.01 -8.60 -0.08
C ASP A 90 17.34 -7.10 -0.24
N THR A 91 18.03 -6.53 0.75
CA THR A 91 18.31 -5.09 0.88
C THR A 91 19.19 -4.52 -0.23
N ASP A 92 19.91 -5.36 -0.98
CA ASP A 92 21.00 -4.94 -1.86
C ASP A 92 20.57 -4.67 -3.32
N LYS A 93 19.26 -4.60 -3.62
CA LYS A 93 18.79 -4.51 -5.01
C LYS A 93 17.73 -3.44 -5.23
N ALA A 94 17.86 -2.74 -6.36
CA ALA A 94 16.82 -1.89 -6.90
C ALA A 94 15.53 -2.71 -7.12
N GLN A 95 14.45 -2.32 -6.44
CA GLN A 95 13.19 -3.05 -6.50
C GLN A 95 12.24 -2.36 -7.46
N THR A 96 11.62 -3.13 -8.36
CA THR A 96 10.56 -2.62 -9.21
C THR A 96 9.24 -2.65 -8.44
N VAL A 97 8.63 -1.48 -8.24
CA VAL A 97 7.38 -1.29 -7.50
C VAL A 97 6.30 -0.86 -8.47
N ILE A 98 5.16 -1.53 -8.46
CA ILE A 98 3.99 -1.15 -9.27
C ILE A 98 3.01 -0.37 -8.37
N ASP A 99 2.63 0.83 -8.81
CA ASP A 99 1.66 1.68 -8.12
C ASP A 99 0.21 1.27 -8.44
N GLN A 100 -0.75 1.83 -7.69
CA GLN A 100 -2.19 1.61 -7.80
C GLN A 100 -2.72 1.86 -9.22
N ASP A 101 -2.13 2.81 -9.95
CA ASP A 101 -2.49 3.16 -11.33
C ASP A 101 -1.86 2.21 -12.38
N GLY A 102 -1.17 1.14 -11.94
CA GLY A 102 -0.45 0.21 -12.81
C GLY A 102 0.87 0.76 -13.36
N GLN A 103 1.33 1.91 -12.85
CA GLN A 103 2.60 2.52 -13.24
C GLN A 103 3.77 1.79 -12.58
N VAL A 104 4.85 1.60 -13.34
CA VAL A 104 6.05 0.89 -12.89
C VAL A 104 7.09 1.90 -12.41
N TRP A 105 7.46 1.80 -11.14
CA TRP A 105 8.47 2.60 -10.45
C TRP A 105 9.69 1.75 -10.12
N LEU A 106 10.88 2.37 -10.10
CA LEU A 106 12.10 1.74 -9.62
C LEU A 106 12.50 2.40 -8.30
N GLN A 107 12.44 1.64 -7.21
CA GLN A 107 12.90 2.09 -5.90
C GLN A 107 14.39 1.78 -5.74
N LEU A 108 15.18 2.81 -5.45
CA LEU A 108 16.63 2.72 -5.32
C LEU A 108 17.04 3.11 -3.89
N PRO A 109 17.95 2.37 -3.25
CA PRO A 109 18.53 2.78 -1.97
C PRO A 109 19.49 3.96 -2.21
N LEU A 110 19.04 5.17 -1.86
CA LEU A 110 19.85 6.39 -2.06
C LEU A 110 21.08 6.44 -1.15
N GLU A 111 21.08 5.77 0.00
CA GLU A 111 22.24 5.68 0.89
C GLU A 111 23.47 5.04 0.22
N GLU A 112 23.28 4.03 -0.64
CA GLU A 112 24.40 3.44 -1.41
C GLU A 112 24.85 4.35 -2.55
N LEU A 113 23.91 5.09 -3.14
CA LEU A 113 24.16 6.00 -4.26
C LEU A 113 24.79 7.33 -3.85
N SER A 114 24.58 7.74 -2.59
CA SER A 114 25.03 9.02 -2.01
C SER A 114 26.22 8.89 -1.07
N ALA A 115 26.78 7.68 -0.91
CA ALA A 115 27.98 7.43 -0.11
C ALA A 115 29.20 8.28 -0.55
N GLY A 116 29.15 8.88 -1.75
CA GLY A 116 29.98 10.02 -2.15
C GLY A 116 29.12 11.28 -2.22
N GLY A 117 29.37 12.24 -1.33
CA GLY A 117 28.54 13.44 -1.15
C GLY A 117 28.27 14.25 -2.43
N GLU A 118 27.07 14.84 -2.47
CA GLU A 118 26.60 15.97 -3.29
C GLU A 118 26.76 15.90 -4.83
N ASP A 119 27.31 14.82 -5.38
CA ASP A 119 27.66 14.78 -6.79
C ASP A 119 26.51 14.16 -7.61
N LEU A 120 25.53 15.00 -7.99
CA LEU A 120 24.39 14.62 -8.86
C LEU A 120 24.83 13.89 -10.14
N GLN A 121 26.08 14.07 -10.55
CA GLN A 121 26.70 13.38 -11.69
C GLN A 121 26.87 11.87 -11.43
N GLN A 122 27.20 11.49 -10.20
CA GLN A 122 27.31 10.09 -9.78
C GLN A 122 25.93 9.42 -9.74
N LEU A 123 24.90 10.16 -9.29
CA LEU A 123 23.52 9.69 -9.32
C LEU A 123 23.06 9.40 -10.77
N GLY A 124 23.34 10.31 -11.72
CA GLY A 124 23.02 10.09 -13.14
C GLY A 124 23.75 8.87 -13.74
N ALA A 125 25.02 8.67 -13.38
CA ALA A 125 25.80 7.52 -13.83
C ALA A 125 25.26 6.20 -13.27
N ALA A 126 24.87 6.16 -12.00
CA ALA A 126 24.27 4.99 -11.38
C ALA A 126 22.86 4.70 -11.92
N LEU A 127 22.03 5.73 -12.08
CA LEU A 127 20.73 5.56 -12.75
C LEU A 127 20.92 4.99 -14.17
N SER A 128 21.95 5.44 -14.89
CA SER A 128 22.24 4.94 -16.22
C SER A 128 22.66 3.47 -16.24
N SER A 129 23.42 3.02 -15.23
CA SER A 129 23.82 1.61 -15.12
C SER A 129 22.65 0.70 -14.74
N TYR A 130 21.78 1.13 -13.82
CA TYR A 130 20.61 0.36 -13.40
C TYR A 130 19.50 0.32 -14.45
N THR A 131 19.25 1.42 -15.15
CA THR A 131 18.16 1.49 -16.15
C THR A 131 18.60 1.04 -17.55
N GLY A 132 19.90 0.92 -17.81
CA GLY A 132 20.45 0.65 -19.15
C GLY A 132 20.20 1.78 -20.16
N ARG A 133 19.78 2.95 -19.69
CA ARG A 133 19.45 4.13 -20.50
C ARG A 133 20.30 5.30 -20.02
N GLN A 134 20.80 6.14 -20.92
CA GLN A 134 21.53 7.33 -20.46
C GLN A 134 20.57 8.31 -19.78
N VAL A 135 20.85 8.62 -18.51
CA VAL A 135 20.11 9.57 -17.70
C VAL A 135 21.03 10.76 -17.42
N ALA A 136 20.76 11.90 -18.06
CA ALA A 136 21.48 13.13 -17.76
C ALA A 136 20.89 13.79 -16.52
N VAL A 137 21.73 14.47 -15.72
CA VAL A 137 21.29 15.15 -14.48
C VAL A 137 20.16 16.15 -14.74
N ARG A 138 20.19 16.82 -15.89
CA ARG A 138 19.16 17.80 -16.30
C ARG A 138 17.78 17.17 -16.57
N ASP A 139 17.74 15.86 -16.84
CA ASP A 139 16.51 15.12 -17.09
C ASP A 139 15.91 14.59 -15.77
N ILE A 140 16.64 14.71 -14.65
CA ILE A 140 16.16 14.32 -13.32
C ILE A 140 15.31 15.45 -12.76
N VAL A 141 14.01 15.21 -12.64
CA VAL A 141 13.07 16.13 -12.02
C VAL A 141 12.81 15.68 -10.58
N TRP A 142 13.09 16.56 -9.62
CA TRP A 142 12.77 16.34 -8.21
C TRP A 142 11.35 16.82 -7.94
N LEU A 143 10.55 15.96 -7.32
CA LEU A 143 9.16 16.23 -7.01
C LEU A 143 8.96 15.96 -5.52
N GLU A 144 8.35 16.92 -4.82
CA GLU A 144 8.02 16.78 -3.41
C GLU A 144 6.78 15.90 -3.20
N ASP A 145 5.88 15.85 -4.19
CA ASP A 145 4.63 15.07 -4.14
C ASP A 145 4.25 14.50 -5.53
N LEU A 146 3.66 13.30 -5.52
CA LEU A 146 3.08 12.61 -6.68
C LEU A 146 1.93 13.40 -7.32
N ALA A 147 1.24 14.26 -6.57
CA ALA A 147 0.23 15.15 -7.15
C ALA A 147 0.83 16.11 -8.19
N ALA A 148 2.03 16.64 -7.92
CA ALA A 148 2.75 17.51 -8.85
C ALA A 148 3.19 16.75 -10.11
N LEU A 149 3.65 15.51 -9.96
CA LEU A 149 3.95 14.63 -11.09
C LEU A 149 2.74 14.43 -12.00
N ARG A 150 1.57 14.13 -11.42
CA ARG A 150 0.34 13.85 -12.16
C ARG A 150 -0.11 15.07 -12.99
N ALA A 151 -0.02 16.27 -12.42
CA ALA A 151 -0.33 17.50 -13.15
C ALA A 151 0.58 17.68 -14.38
N VAL A 152 1.89 17.51 -14.21
CA VAL A 152 2.87 17.63 -15.30
C VAL A 152 2.67 16.55 -16.37
N THR A 153 2.40 15.30 -15.95
CA THR A 153 2.20 14.18 -16.88
C THR A 153 0.90 14.33 -17.68
N ALA A 154 -0.17 14.86 -17.05
CA ALA A 154 -1.43 15.15 -17.73
C ALA A 154 -1.27 16.25 -18.79
N GLU A 155 -0.52 17.31 -18.48
CA GLU A 155 -0.21 18.38 -19.45
C GLU A 155 0.66 17.87 -20.61
N ALA A 156 1.67 17.05 -20.33
CA ALA A 156 2.53 16.45 -21.35
C ALA A 156 1.75 15.50 -22.28
N GLY A 157 0.87 14.65 -21.72
CA GLY A 157 0.01 13.76 -22.49
C GLY A 157 -0.99 14.51 -23.38
N ALA A 158 -1.55 15.63 -22.90
CA ALA A 158 -2.45 16.48 -23.69
C ALA A 158 -1.73 17.21 -24.84
N THR A 159 -0.45 17.50 -24.67
CA THR A 159 0.38 18.16 -25.69
C THR A 159 0.88 17.19 -26.77
N ALA A 160 1.16 15.93 -26.40
CA ALA A 160 1.56 14.88 -27.34
C ALA A 160 0.41 14.31 -28.18
N ALA A 161 -0.84 14.55 -27.78
CA ALA A 161 -2.05 14.15 -28.50
C ALA A 161 -2.58 15.19 -29.51
N ARG A 162 -1.87 16.32 -29.68
CA ARG A 162 -2.11 17.34 -30.71
C ARG A 162 -1.08 17.23 -31.83
#